data_AF-A0A0B6ZHT1-F1
#
_entry.id   AF-A0A0B6ZHT1-F1
#
_cell.length_a   1.000
_cell.length_b   1.000
_cell.length_c   1.000
_cell.angle_alpha   90.00
_cell.angle_beta   90.00
_cell.angle_gamma   90.00
#
_symmetry.space_group_name_H-M   'P 1'
#
loop_
_entity.id
_entity.type
_entity.pdbx_description
1 polymer ?
#
loop_
_entity_poly.entity_id
_entity_poly.type
_entity_poly.pdbx_seq_one_letter_code
_entity_poly.pdbx_strand_id
1 'polypeptide(L)'
;MPLLGKKVFTLATIDRNGETGDAPYLIPHTKERFQSKSEYKKRKDLYSQNIWTCRATGHINLTHEEACKSETVVMEQLASQFPKCFEKDVLELVHHSTASLDAIVDKAWWKLHQQFIIGEKVNLKVKVADKLIPAKVTAIDSSAGDKMATSCNSPSSDKENSADEKDKSPKKWVPPKFLPYTYSIELDNEAKVIHSVPGSDMHRVSKVPSKDMLRHFIRISALRSGTASTSPWVVNADLVKQYKLVSKFADFFLSPVKMPEAFKKAEENGKKRKLSGKSLSVM
;
A
#
# COMPACT_ATOMS: atom_id res chain seq x y z
N MET A 1 8.66 -13.78 5.45
CA MET A 1 8.23 -14.80 6.43
C MET A 1 6.82 -15.23 6.10
N PRO A 2 6.62 -16.53 5.81
CA PRO A 2 5.31 -17.13 5.57
C PRO A 2 4.34 -16.90 6.73
N LEU A 3 3.05 -16.92 6.42
CA LEU A 3 1.98 -16.82 7.39
C LEU A 3 1.52 -18.21 7.80
N LEU A 4 1.35 -18.41 9.10
CA LEU A 4 0.65 -19.56 9.67
C LEU A 4 -0.77 -19.11 10.01
N GLY A 5 -1.74 -19.56 9.21
CA GLY A 5 -3.07 -18.97 9.20
C GLY A 5 -3.03 -17.49 8.78
N LYS A 6 -3.33 -16.57 9.70
CA LYS A 6 -3.35 -15.11 9.44
C LYS A 6 -2.21 -14.34 10.13
N LYS A 7 -1.28 -15.03 10.78
CA LYS A 7 -0.21 -14.41 11.58
C LYS A 7 1.14 -14.73 10.98
N VAL A 8 2.04 -13.75 11.02
CA VAL A 8 3.45 -13.95 10.71
C VAL A 8 4.00 -14.99 11.69
N PHE A 9 4.60 -16.04 11.16
CA PHE A 9 5.23 -17.06 12.00
C PHE A 9 6.60 -16.57 12.47
N THR A 10 6.82 -16.57 13.78
CA THR A 10 8.11 -16.24 14.38
C THR A 10 8.93 -17.52 14.50
N LEU A 11 10.10 -17.54 13.86
CA LEU A 11 11.07 -18.61 14.04
C LEU A 11 11.52 -18.63 15.50
N ALA A 12 11.82 -19.81 16.03
CA ALA A 12 12.46 -19.91 17.34
C ALA A 12 13.77 -19.13 17.27
N THR A 13 13.96 -18.21 18.22
CA THR A 13 15.15 -17.36 18.27
C THR A 13 16.40 -18.22 18.28
N ILE A 14 17.35 -17.87 17.41
CA ILE A 14 18.75 -18.23 17.63
C ILE A 14 19.15 -17.45 18.88
N ASP A 15 19.42 -18.13 19.99
CA ASP A 15 19.82 -17.47 21.22
C ASP A 15 21.03 -16.57 20.93
N ARG A 16 20.93 -15.30 21.35
CA ARG A 16 22.01 -14.30 21.23
C ARG A 16 23.25 -14.67 22.05
N ASN A 17 23.16 -15.67 22.92
CA ASN A 17 24.32 -16.35 23.49
C ASN A 17 24.76 -17.43 22.52
N GLY A 18 25.93 -17.26 21.91
CA GLY A 18 26.48 -18.06 20.81
C GLY A 18 26.80 -19.53 21.12
N GLU A 19 25.91 -20.27 21.79
CA GLU A 19 26.06 -21.69 22.13
C GLU A 19 25.32 -22.62 21.15
N THR A 20 24.58 -22.10 20.16
CA THR A 20 23.86 -22.93 19.18
C THR A 20 24.70 -23.32 17.95
N GLY A 21 26.03 -23.20 18.01
CA GLY A 21 26.93 -23.71 16.96
C GLY A 21 26.94 -25.25 16.88
N ASP A 22 26.62 -25.92 18.00
CA ASP A 22 26.81 -27.36 18.21
C ASP A 22 25.49 -28.16 18.23
N ALA A 23 24.35 -27.51 18.04
CA ALA A 23 23.07 -28.22 17.95
C ALA A 23 23.04 -29.15 16.72
N PRO A 24 22.84 -30.47 16.89
CA PRO A 24 23.06 -31.46 15.82
C PRO A 24 21.94 -31.50 14.78
N TYR A 25 20.77 -30.93 15.07
CA TYR A 25 19.62 -30.97 14.17
C TYR A 25 19.34 -29.61 13.54
N LEU A 26 19.57 -29.48 12.23
CA LEU A 26 19.38 -28.26 11.45
C LEU A 26 18.22 -28.40 10.46
N ILE A 27 17.38 -27.36 10.36
CA ILE A 27 16.41 -27.21 9.27
C ILE A 27 17.05 -26.35 8.17
N PRO A 28 17.31 -26.89 6.95
CA PRO A 28 18.11 -26.18 5.95
C PRO A 28 17.53 -24.84 5.49
N HIS A 29 16.22 -24.77 5.27
CA HIS A 29 15.58 -23.58 4.69
C HIS A 29 15.29 -22.47 5.72
N THR A 30 15.08 -22.79 6.99
CA THR A 30 14.92 -21.78 8.07
C THR A 30 16.21 -21.48 8.81
N LYS A 31 17.23 -22.33 8.66
CA LYS A 31 18.49 -22.32 9.40
C LYS A 31 18.32 -22.46 10.92
N GLU A 32 17.14 -22.89 11.38
CA GLU A 32 16.90 -23.17 12.79
C GLU A 32 17.63 -24.43 13.23
N ARG A 33 18.21 -24.37 14.42
CA ARG A 33 18.92 -25.48 15.04
C ARG A 33 18.22 -25.92 16.32
N PHE A 34 18.17 -27.23 16.55
CA PHE A 34 17.52 -27.84 17.70
C PHE A 34 18.47 -28.78 18.41
N GLN A 35 18.44 -28.75 19.74
CA GLN A 35 19.19 -29.69 20.58
C GLN A 35 18.47 -31.05 20.65
N SER A 36 17.13 -31.02 20.74
CA SER A 36 16.32 -32.22 20.85
C SER A 36 15.84 -32.75 19.49
N LYS A 37 16.07 -34.05 19.23
CA LYS A 37 15.52 -34.76 18.06
C LYS A 37 13.99 -34.68 18.00
N SER A 38 13.33 -34.68 19.16
CA SER A 38 11.87 -34.58 19.29
C SER A 38 11.35 -33.24 18.79
N GLU A 39 12.00 -32.14 19.20
CA GLU A 39 11.63 -30.79 18.77
C GLU A 39 11.89 -30.58 17.27
N TYR A 40 13.04 -31.05 16.78
CA TYR A 40 13.35 -31.05 15.36
C TYR A 40 12.28 -31.77 14.54
N LYS A 41 11.88 -32.98 14.96
CA LYS A 41 10.85 -33.76 14.26
C LYS A 41 9.51 -33.04 14.26
N LYS A 42 9.05 -32.55 15.41
CA LYS A 42 7.82 -31.76 15.52
C LYS A 42 7.84 -30.54 14.60
N ARG A 43 8.98 -29.84 14.53
CA ARG A 43 9.12 -28.67 13.65
C ARG A 43 9.10 -29.05 12.18
N LYS A 44 9.81 -30.11 11.81
CA LYS A 44 9.83 -30.64 10.45
C LYS A 44 8.43 -31.08 10.00
N ASP A 45 7.70 -31.77 10.88
CA ASP A 45 6.32 -32.19 10.63
C ASP A 45 5.42 -30.96 10.41
N LEU A 46 5.51 -29.93 11.25
CA LEU A 46 4.78 -28.66 11.06
C LEU A 46 5.11 -27.97 9.72
N TYR A 47 6.38 -27.95 9.31
CA TYR A 47 6.80 -27.35 8.04
C TYR A 47 6.35 -28.13 6.81
N SER A 48 6.16 -29.44 6.95
CA SER A 48 5.64 -30.31 5.89
C SER A 48 4.13 -30.20 5.70
N GLN A 49 3.39 -29.61 6.65
CA GLN A 49 1.94 -29.45 6.53
C GLN A 49 1.59 -28.36 5.52
N ASN A 50 0.54 -28.59 4.71
CA ASN A 50 -0.02 -27.64 3.75
C ASN A 50 -0.92 -26.58 4.42
N ILE A 51 -0.41 -25.90 5.45
CA ILE A 51 -1.15 -24.89 6.23
C ILE A 51 -0.54 -23.49 6.11
N TRP A 52 0.51 -23.35 5.29
CA TRP A 52 1.24 -22.10 5.13
C TRP A 52 0.64 -21.26 4.01
N THR A 53 0.70 -19.95 4.22
CA THR A 53 0.29 -18.96 3.23
C THR A 53 1.49 -18.08 2.89
N CYS A 54 1.78 -17.91 1.60
CA CYS A 54 2.80 -16.98 1.15
C CYS A 54 2.33 -15.55 1.46
N ARG A 55 3.10 -14.79 2.24
CA ARG A 55 2.72 -13.41 2.58
C ARG A 55 2.70 -12.51 1.36
N ALA A 56 3.62 -12.71 0.43
CA ALA A 56 3.78 -11.86 -0.75
C ALA A 56 2.65 -12.06 -1.77
N THR A 57 2.39 -13.31 -2.18
CA THR A 57 1.37 -13.64 -3.20
C THR A 57 -0.03 -13.83 -2.59
N GLY A 58 -0.12 -14.22 -1.32
CA GLY A 58 -1.38 -14.60 -0.67
C GLY A 58 -1.85 -16.02 -1.01
N HIS A 59 -1.05 -16.82 -1.72
CA HIS A 59 -1.37 -18.22 -2.01
C HIS A 59 -1.35 -19.05 -0.72
N ILE A 60 -2.42 -19.83 -0.52
CA ILE A 60 -2.66 -20.70 0.63
C ILE A 60 -2.30 -22.16 0.33
N ASN A 61 -2.39 -23.03 1.33
CA ASN A 61 -2.17 -24.49 1.22
C ASN A 61 -0.77 -24.89 0.76
N LEU A 62 0.23 -24.07 1.08
CA LEU A 62 1.64 -24.34 0.80
C LEU A 62 2.30 -25.02 2.00
N THR A 63 3.39 -25.74 1.75
CA THR A 63 4.38 -26.07 2.78
C THR A 63 5.17 -24.82 3.18
N HIS A 64 5.88 -24.88 4.31
CA HIS A 64 6.71 -23.75 4.75
C HIS A 64 7.80 -23.40 3.73
N GLU A 65 8.45 -24.43 3.18
CA GLU A 65 9.53 -24.26 2.20
C GLU A 65 9.02 -23.67 0.87
N GLU A 66 7.87 -24.13 0.37
CA GLU A 66 7.25 -23.56 -0.84
C GLU A 66 6.84 -22.10 -0.64
N ALA A 67 6.26 -21.77 0.51
CA ALA A 67 5.91 -20.40 0.83
C ALA A 67 7.16 -19.50 0.90
N CYS A 68 8.25 -19.96 1.52
CA CYS A 68 9.54 -19.26 1.54
C CYS A 68 10.09 -19.04 0.14
N LYS A 69 10.14 -20.09 -0.70
CA LYS A 69 10.61 -19.98 -2.09
C LYS A 69 9.78 -18.98 -2.89
N SER A 70 8.45 -19.03 -2.74
CA SER A 70 7.54 -18.09 -3.39
C SER A 70 7.82 -16.64 -2.97
N GLU A 71 8.09 -16.39 -1.68
CA GLU A 71 8.47 -15.06 -1.20
C GLU A 71 9.79 -14.58 -1.79
N THR A 72 10.81 -15.44 -1.85
CA THR A 72 12.11 -15.12 -2.46
C THR A 72 11.97 -14.71 -3.91
N VAL A 73 11.22 -15.49 -4.71
CA VAL A 73 10.98 -15.18 -6.13
C VAL A 73 10.31 -13.82 -6.30
N VAL A 74 9.29 -13.50 -5.49
CA VAL A 74 8.64 -12.19 -5.55
C VAL A 74 9.58 -11.07 -5.14
N MET A 75 10.43 -11.27 -4.13
CA MET A 75 11.43 -10.28 -3.71
C MET A 75 12.44 -9.99 -4.82
N GLU A 76 12.95 -11.02 -5.49
CA GLU A 76 13.86 -10.88 -6.64
C GLU A 76 13.19 -10.19 -7.83
N GLN A 77 11.93 -10.53 -8.10
CA GLN A 77 11.15 -9.87 -9.15
C GLN A 77 10.95 -8.37 -8.85
N LEU A 78 10.65 -8.01 -7.60
CA LEU A 78 10.53 -6.62 -7.20
C LEU A 78 11.88 -5.89 -7.28
N ALA A 79 12.96 -6.51 -6.83
CA ALA A 79 14.29 -5.92 -6.87
C ALA A 79 14.76 -5.60 -8.31
N SER A 80 14.33 -6.41 -9.29
CA SER A 80 14.68 -6.24 -10.71
C SER A 80 13.72 -5.33 -11.47
N GLN A 81 12.41 -5.39 -11.22
CA GLN A 81 11.41 -4.72 -12.04
C GLN A 81 10.76 -3.50 -11.40
N PHE A 82 10.80 -3.37 -10.07
CA PHE A 82 10.16 -2.26 -9.37
C PHE A 82 11.05 -0.99 -9.42
N PRO A 83 10.59 0.12 -10.03
CA PRO A 83 11.41 1.33 -10.09
C PRO A 83 11.54 1.99 -8.70
N LYS A 84 12.77 2.18 -8.25
CA LYS A 84 13.10 2.73 -6.93
C LYS A 84 12.53 4.13 -6.68
N CYS A 85 12.32 4.92 -7.73
CA CYS A 85 11.69 6.24 -7.61
C CYS A 85 10.30 6.13 -6.97
N PHE A 86 9.51 5.12 -7.32
CA PHE A 86 8.13 4.96 -6.84
C PHE A 86 8.05 4.41 -5.41
N GLU A 87 9.12 3.84 -4.86
CA GLU A 87 9.09 3.20 -3.54
C GLU A 87 8.62 4.19 -2.46
N LYS A 88 9.25 5.37 -2.40
CA LYS A 88 8.93 6.38 -1.39
C LYS A 88 7.46 6.78 -1.44
N ASP A 89 6.95 7.16 -2.62
CA ASP A 89 5.56 7.60 -2.80
C ASP A 89 4.54 6.52 -2.43
N VAL A 90 4.82 5.26 -2.75
CA VAL A 90 3.95 4.13 -2.41
C VAL A 90 4.00 3.86 -0.90
N LEU A 91 5.19 3.86 -0.30
CA LEU A 91 5.36 3.65 1.14
C LEU A 91 4.69 4.75 1.97
N GLU A 92 4.76 6.01 1.54
CA GLU A 92 4.04 7.12 2.18
C GLU A 92 2.52 6.93 2.13
N LEU A 93 1.98 6.42 1.02
CA LEU A 93 0.55 6.12 0.92
C LEU A 93 0.11 4.98 1.83
N VAL A 94 0.97 3.96 2.00
CA VAL A 94 0.71 2.77 2.81
C VAL A 94 0.82 3.09 4.30
N HIS A 95 1.86 3.82 4.71
CA HIS A 95 2.15 4.05 6.11
C HIS A 95 0.99 4.76 6.83
N HIS A 96 0.48 4.13 7.89
CA HIS A 96 -0.68 4.53 8.68
C HIS A 96 -2.02 4.60 7.93
N SER A 97 -2.09 4.05 6.72
CA SER A 97 -3.37 3.88 6.03
C SER A 97 -4.22 2.85 6.77
N THR A 98 -5.51 3.11 6.93
CA THR A 98 -6.50 2.17 7.47
C THR A 98 -7.30 1.46 6.37
N ALA A 99 -7.02 1.77 5.10
CA ALA A 99 -7.72 1.22 3.95
C ALA A 99 -7.35 -0.25 3.69
N SER A 100 -8.19 -0.94 2.91
CA SER A 100 -7.89 -2.30 2.44
C SER A 100 -6.69 -2.30 1.49
N LEU A 101 -6.04 -3.46 1.34
CA LEU A 101 -4.90 -3.61 0.42
C LEU A 101 -5.27 -3.17 -1.00
N ASP A 102 -6.40 -3.61 -1.52
CA ASP A 102 -6.82 -3.27 -2.88
C ASP A 102 -7.10 -1.78 -3.05
N ALA A 103 -7.70 -1.12 -2.05
CA ALA A 103 -7.90 0.33 -2.09
C ALA A 103 -6.59 1.11 -2.09
N ILE A 104 -5.57 0.65 -1.34
CA ILE A 104 -4.24 1.27 -1.33
C ILE A 104 -3.53 1.02 -2.67
N VAL A 105 -3.62 -0.20 -3.22
CA VAL A 105 -3.07 -0.55 -4.54
C VAL A 105 -3.69 0.31 -5.62
N ASP A 106 -5.02 0.46 -5.62
CA ASP A 106 -5.72 1.30 -6.60
C ASP A 106 -5.30 2.76 -6.46
N LYS A 107 -5.28 3.31 -5.24
CA LYS A 107 -4.85 4.68 -5.00
C LYS A 107 -3.41 4.93 -5.46
N ALA A 108 -2.50 4.02 -5.14
CA ALA A 108 -1.11 4.09 -5.59
C ALA A 108 -1.03 4.01 -7.11
N TRP A 109 -1.73 3.08 -7.73
CA TRP A 109 -1.75 2.91 -9.18
C TRP A 109 -2.26 4.17 -9.90
N TRP A 110 -3.36 4.76 -9.42
CA TRP A 110 -3.90 6.01 -9.97
C TRP A 110 -2.94 7.17 -9.80
N LYS A 111 -2.38 7.37 -8.60
CA LYS A 111 -1.36 8.40 -8.35
C LYS A 111 -0.20 8.25 -9.32
N LEU A 112 0.33 7.03 -9.47
CA LEU A 112 1.43 6.78 -10.38
C LEU A 112 1.03 6.95 -11.85
N HIS A 113 -0.21 6.78 -12.27
CA HIS A 113 -0.60 6.97 -13.69
C HIS A 113 -0.98 8.42 -14.04
N GLN A 114 -1.32 9.25 -13.05
CA GLN A 114 -1.88 10.58 -13.28
C GLN A 114 -0.91 11.74 -13.03
N GLN A 115 0.23 11.49 -12.39
CA GLN A 115 1.20 12.52 -12.05
C GLN A 115 2.62 11.97 -12.04
N PHE A 116 3.60 12.80 -12.41
CA PHE A 116 5.01 12.51 -12.14
C PHE A 116 5.30 12.64 -10.65
N ILE A 117 6.32 11.94 -10.18
CA ILE A 117 6.78 12.03 -8.79
C ILE A 117 8.14 12.74 -8.70
N ILE A 118 8.43 13.29 -7.52
CA ILE A 118 9.70 13.95 -7.28
C ILE A 118 10.85 12.93 -7.37
N GLY A 119 11.88 13.26 -8.12
CA GLY A 119 13.02 12.41 -8.39
C GLY A 119 12.84 11.41 -9.55
N GLU A 120 11.68 11.40 -10.21
CA GLU A 120 11.44 10.61 -11.42
C GLU A 120 12.29 11.12 -12.58
N LYS A 121 12.90 10.19 -13.34
CA LYS A 121 13.60 10.50 -14.59
C LYS A 121 12.61 10.54 -15.75
N VAL A 122 12.62 11.64 -16.48
CA VAL A 122 11.66 11.99 -17.52
C VAL A 122 12.40 12.56 -18.72
N ASN A 123 11.83 12.39 -19.90
CA ASN A 123 12.31 13.00 -21.12
C ASN A 123 11.44 14.21 -21.45
N LEU A 124 12.03 15.39 -21.48
CA LEU A 124 11.36 16.61 -21.93
C LEU A 124 11.30 16.62 -23.45
N LYS A 125 10.10 16.80 -24.01
CA LYS A 125 9.90 17.01 -25.44
C LYS A 125 10.02 18.50 -25.77
N VAL A 126 11.12 18.88 -26.39
CA VAL A 126 11.33 20.27 -26.82
C VAL A 126 10.64 20.49 -28.17
N LYS A 127 9.55 21.28 -28.18
CA LYS A 127 8.75 21.58 -29.39
C LYS A 127 9.57 22.20 -30.53
N VAL A 128 10.67 22.90 -30.20
CA VAL A 128 11.52 23.61 -31.16
C VAL A 128 12.48 22.68 -31.90
N ALA A 129 12.92 21.58 -31.28
CA ALA A 129 13.98 20.73 -31.82
C ALA A 129 13.56 19.27 -32.06
N ASP A 130 12.34 18.89 -31.66
CA ASP A 130 11.84 17.50 -31.55
C ASP A 130 12.85 16.54 -30.89
N LYS A 131 13.71 17.09 -30.03
CA LYS A 131 14.70 16.36 -29.25
C LYS A 131 14.12 16.05 -27.87
N LEU A 132 14.35 14.82 -27.44
CA LEU A 132 14.06 14.36 -26.09
C LEU A 132 15.27 14.63 -25.21
N ILE A 133 15.12 15.48 -24.20
CA ILE A 133 16.19 15.81 -23.26
C ILE A 133 15.92 15.09 -21.94
N PRO A 134 16.85 14.25 -21.44
CA PRO A 134 16.70 13.61 -20.14
C PRO A 134 16.74 14.66 -19.03
N ALA A 135 15.81 14.54 -18.10
CA ALA A 135 15.62 15.45 -16.99
C ALA A 135 15.10 14.69 -15.76
N LYS A 136 15.15 15.34 -14.61
CA LYS A 136 14.67 14.83 -13.34
C LYS A 136 13.67 15.79 -12.73
N VAL A 137 12.53 15.28 -12.26
CA VAL A 137 11.52 16.11 -11.59
C VAL A 137 12.01 16.53 -10.20
N THR A 138 12.04 17.84 -9.94
CA THR A 138 12.50 18.40 -8.66
C THR A 138 11.36 18.93 -7.79
N ALA A 139 10.33 19.52 -8.40
CA ALA A 139 9.14 20.00 -7.69
C ALA A 139 7.87 19.79 -8.53
N ILE A 140 6.73 19.74 -7.82
CA ILE A 140 5.40 19.60 -8.42
C ILE A 140 4.58 20.80 -7.95
N ASP A 141 4.21 21.65 -8.88
CA ASP A 141 3.38 22.82 -8.65
C ASP A 141 1.95 22.47 -9.07
N SER A 142 1.06 22.36 -8.07
CA SER A 142 -0.37 22.15 -8.32
C SER A 142 -1.05 23.48 -8.66
N SER A 143 -0.59 24.18 -9.71
CA SER A 143 -1.08 25.51 -10.06
C SER A 143 -2.31 25.52 -10.99
N ALA A 144 -3.16 24.49 -10.93
CA ALA A 144 -4.46 24.46 -11.61
C ALA A 144 -5.44 23.56 -10.84
N GLY A 145 -5.98 24.06 -9.72
CA GLY A 145 -7.06 23.35 -9.03
C GLY A 145 -7.30 23.62 -7.55
N ASP A 146 -7.11 24.84 -7.05
CA ASP A 146 -7.79 25.28 -5.81
C ASP A 146 -9.29 25.51 -6.09
N LYS A 147 -9.95 24.46 -6.58
CA LYS A 147 -11.40 24.18 -6.54
C LYS A 147 -11.57 22.67 -6.72
N MET A 148 -11.05 21.87 -5.79
CA MET A 148 -11.63 20.55 -5.57
C MET A 148 -13.00 20.78 -4.95
N ALA A 149 -14.01 20.65 -5.79
CA ALA A 149 -15.39 20.65 -5.41
C ALA A 149 -15.63 19.66 -4.26
N THR A 150 -16.19 20.16 -3.17
CA THR A 150 -17.30 19.49 -2.50
C THR A 150 -18.41 19.29 -3.55
N SER A 151 -18.26 18.25 -4.37
CA SER A 151 -19.36 17.62 -5.09
C SER A 151 -19.56 16.26 -4.43
N CYS A 152 -19.98 16.33 -3.16
CA CYS A 152 -20.97 15.40 -2.68
C CYS A 152 -22.26 15.71 -3.43
N ASN A 153 -22.49 15.07 -4.57
CA ASN A 153 -23.84 14.92 -5.07
C ASN A 153 -24.56 13.99 -4.09
N SER A 154 -25.06 14.57 -3.00
CA SER A 154 -26.22 14.05 -2.31
C SER A 154 -27.42 14.58 -3.10
N PRO A 155 -28.10 13.78 -3.93
CA PRO A 155 -29.47 14.09 -4.24
C PRO A 155 -30.26 13.87 -2.95
N SER A 156 -30.68 14.96 -2.32
CA SER A 156 -31.72 14.92 -1.30
C SER A 156 -32.97 14.33 -1.94
N SER A 157 -33.42 13.20 -1.41
CA SER A 157 -34.73 12.63 -1.72
C SER A 157 -35.82 13.64 -1.39
N ASP A 158 -36.83 13.73 -2.25
CA ASP A 158 -38.25 13.70 -1.89
C ASP A 158 -39.12 13.92 -3.15
N LYS A 159 -39.35 12.85 -3.93
CA LYS A 159 -40.68 12.56 -4.49
C LYS A 159 -40.74 11.14 -5.06
N GLU A 160 -41.78 10.43 -4.66
CA GLU A 160 -42.08 9.03 -4.96
C GLU A 160 -42.32 8.79 -6.45
N ASN A 161 -41.94 7.60 -6.96
CA ASN A 161 -42.83 6.63 -7.63
C ASN A 161 -42.03 5.56 -8.41
N SER A 162 -42.33 4.29 -8.09
CA SER A 162 -42.31 3.06 -8.90
C SER A 162 -41.10 2.64 -9.74
N ALA A 163 -40.59 1.45 -9.37
CA ALA A 163 -40.13 0.33 -10.20
C ALA A 163 -39.59 0.61 -11.62
N ASP A 164 -38.29 0.36 -11.81
CA ASP A 164 -37.83 -0.57 -12.85
C ASP A 164 -36.35 -0.95 -12.65
N GLU A 165 -36.11 -2.25 -12.55
CA GLU A 165 -34.81 -2.89 -12.71
C GLU A 165 -34.37 -2.76 -14.18
N LYS A 166 -33.20 -2.15 -14.45
CA LYS A 166 -32.35 -2.51 -15.62
C LYS A 166 -30.97 -1.86 -15.66
N ASP A 167 -30.01 -2.69 -16.04
CA ASP A 167 -28.75 -2.39 -16.74
C ASP A 167 -27.54 -1.82 -15.97
N LYS A 168 -26.87 -2.70 -15.21
CA LYS A 168 -25.42 -2.61 -14.95
C LYS A 168 -24.63 -3.01 -16.19
N SER A 169 -24.54 -2.14 -17.19
CA SER A 169 -23.50 -2.27 -18.22
C SER A 169 -22.12 -1.99 -17.58
N PRO A 170 -21.06 -2.76 -17.91
CA PRO A 170 -19.73 -2.50 -17.35
C PRO A 170 -19.25 -1.13 -17.83
N LYS A 171 -18.93 -0.24 -16.89
CA LYS A 171 -18.33 1.08 -17.18
C LYS A 171 -17.10 0.86 -18.08
N LYS A 172 -17.21 1.28 -19.34
CA LYS A 172 -16.15 1.22 -20.35
C LYS A 172 -14.89 1.86 -19.74
N TRP A 173 -13.79 1.12 -19.69
CA TRP A 173 -12.55 1.58 -19.05
C TRP A 173 -12.02 2.82 -19.78
N VAL A 174 -11.81 3.90 -19.04
CA VAL A 174 -11.20 5.14 -19.55
C VAL A 174 -9.81 5.24 -18.94
N PRO A 175 -8.75 5.40 -19.77
CA PRO A 175 -7.41 5.62 -19.26
C PRO A 175 -7.36 6.83 -18.32
N PRO A 176 -6.61 6.75 -17.21
CA PRO A 176 -6.37 7.89 -16.35
C PRO A 176 -5.83 9.07 -17.16
N LYS A 177 -6.56 10.19 -17.18
CA LYS A 177 -6.02 11.44 -17.73
C LYS A 177 -5.00 12.00 -16.75
N PHE A 178 -3.90 12.52 -17.29
CA PHE A 178 -2.88 13.20 -16.51
C PHE A 178 -3.48 14.44 -15.84
N LEU A 179 -3.09 14.70 -14.60
CA LEU A 179 -3.53 15.89 -13.89
C LEU A 179 -2.85 17.14 -14.49
N PRO A 180 -3.52 18.30 -14.52
CA PRO A 180 -2.99 19.54 -15.08
C PRO A 180 -1.96 20.19 -14.12
N TYR A 181 -0.99 19.40 -13.65
CA TYR A 181 0.10 19.89 -12.81
C TYR A 181 1.24 20.41 -13.66
N THR A 182 1.93 21.39 -13.10
CA THR A 182 3.17 21.91 -13.65
C THR A 182 4.33 21.40 -12.79
N TYR A 183 5.49 21.23 -13.42
CA TYR A 183 6.64 20.57 -12.83
C TYR A 183 7.86 21.45 -12.97
N SER A 184 8.66 21.50 -11.92
CA SER A 184 10.04 21.97 -12.02
C SER A 184 10.92 20.76 -12.34
N ILE A 185 11.73 20.87 -13.39
CA ILE A 185 12.62 19.80 -13.85
C ILE A 185 14.06 20.30 -13.94
N GLU A 186 15.00 19.44 -13.57
CA GLU A 186 16.44 19.66 -13.71
C GLU A 186 16.94 18.84 -14.91
N LEU A 187 17.56 19.48 -15.90
CA LEU A 187 18.11 18.76 -17.05
C LEU A 187 19.40 18.04 -16.67
N ASP A 188 19.60 16.81 -17.15
CA ASP A 188 20.81 16.02 -16.83
C ASP A 188 22.07 16.59 -17.51
N ASN A 189 21.92 17.23 -18.68
CA ASN A 189 23.04 17.70 -19.50
C ASN A 189 23.52 19.12 -19.15
N GLU A 190 22.62 19.95 -18.65
CA GLU A 190 22.88 21.34 -18.30
C GLU A 190 22.22 21.51 -16.94
N ALA A 191 22.96 21.73 -15.86
CA ALA A 191 22.43 21.89 -14.49
C ALA A 191 21.55 23.15 -14.34
N LYS A 192 20.48 23.20 -15.12
CA LYS A 192 19.51 24.25 -15.31
C LYS A 192 18.17 23.65 -14.90
N VAL A 193 17.46 24.40 -14.07
CA VAL A 193 16.11 24.05 -13.64
C VAL A 193 15.13 24.82 -14.52
N ILE A 194 14.24 24.10 -15.19
CA ILE A 194 13.11 24.67 -15.93
C ILE A 194 11.89 24.54 -15.04
N HIS A 195 11.29 25.68 -14.72
CA HIS A 195 10.09 25.76 -13.90
C HIS A 195 8.82 25.71 -14.76
N SER A 196 7.70 25.33 -14.13
CA SER A 196 6.36 25.40 -14.72
C SER A 196 6.15 24.59 -16.00
N VAL A 197 6.80 23.44 -16.14
CA VAL A 197 6.67 22.55 -17.31
C VAL A 197 5.37 21.73 -17.19
N PRO A 198 4.46 21.76 -18.18
CA PRO A 198 3.26 20.93 -18.16
C PRO A 198 3.60 19.44 -18.34
N GLY A 199 2.84 18.56 -17.68
CA GLY A 199 3.02 17.11 -17.84
C GLY A 199 2.83 16.58 -19.27
N SER A 200 2.12 17.31 -20.15
CA SER A 200 1.96 16.95 -21.56
C SER A 200 3.24 17.01 -22.38
N ASP A 201 4.19 17.84 -21.96
CA ASP A 201 5.47 18.04 -22.67
C ASP A 201 6.55 17.09 -22.15
N MET A 202 6.19 16.16 -21.26
CA MET A 202 7.10 15.24 -20.58
C MET A 202 6.73 13.78 -20.85
N HIS A 203 7.73 12.92 -21.02
CA HIS A 203 7.55 11.48 -21.21
C HIS A 203 8.28 10.69 -20.12
N ARG A 204 7.66 9.62 -19.62
CA ARG A 204 8.30 8.72 -18.67
C ARG A 204 9.38 7.87 -19.32
N VAL A 205 10.51 7.74 -18.64
CA VAL A 205 11.56 6.79 -19.00
C VAL A 205 11.30 5.43 -18.34
N SER A 206 10.85 5.42 -17.09
CA SER A 206 10.54 4.20 -16.35
C SER A 206 9.12 3.72 -16.60
N LYS A 207 8.96 2.40 -16.79
CA LYS A 207 7.64 1.76 -16.86
C LYS A 207 6.92 1.87 -15.52
N VAL A 208 5.63 2.24 -15.56
CA VAL A 208 4.81 2.30 -14.34
C VAL A 208 4.51 0.87 -13.85
N PRO A 209 4.66 0.59 -12.54
CA PRO A 209 4.33 -0.70 -11.94
C PRO A 209 2.88 -1.14 -12.22
N SER A 210 2.69 -2.44 -12.43
CA SER A 210 1.35 -3.04 -12.47
C SER A 210 0.71 -3.06 -11.07
N LYS A 211 -0.62 -3.24 -11.01
CA LYS A 211 -1.32 -3.40 -9.72
C LYS A 211 -0.81 -4.59 -8.93
N ASP A 212 -0.44 -5.67 -9.59
CA ASP A 212 0.12 -6.84 -8.92
C ASP A 212 1.51 -6.56 -8.35
N MET A 213 2.39 -5.86 -9.09
CA MET A 213 3.68 -5.42 -8.54
C MET A 213 3.50 -4.54 -7.30
N LEU A 214 2.57 -3.58 -7.35
CA LEU A 214 2.24 -2.75 -6.19
C LEU A 214 1.74 -3.59 -5.02
N ARG A 215 0.85 -4.57 -5.27
CA ARG A 215 0.31 -5.46 -4.24
C ARG A 215 1.41 -6.27 -3.56
N HIS A 216 2.31 -6.88 -4.34
CA HIS A 216 3.47 -7.62 -3.82
C HIS A 216 4.39 -6.70 -3.01
N PHE A 217 4.71 -5.52 -3.55
CA PHE A 217 5.56 -4.53 -2.87
C PHE A 217 4.98 -4.12 -1.52
N ILE A 218 3.69 -3.79 -1.46
CA ILE A 218 3.02 -3.39 -0.21
C ILE A 218 3.04 -4.52 0.81
N ARG A 219 2.76 -5.76 0.39
CA ARG A 219 2.73 -6.93 1.30
C ARG A 219 4.10 -7.25 1.89
N ILE A 220 5.19 -7.02 1.15
CA ILE A 220 6.56 -7.24 1.62
C ILE A 220 7.03 -6.09 2.52
N SER A 221 6.72 -4.85 2.13
CA SER A 221 7.21 -3.64 2.82
C SER A 221 6.42 -3.25 4.07
N ALA A 222 5.16 -3.68 4.21
CA ALA A 222 4.30 -3.30 5.32
C ALA A 222 3.56 -4.48 5.96
N LEU A 223 3.28 -4.35 7.25
CA LEU A 223 2.46 -5.24 8.06
C LEU A 223 1.23 -4.50 8.58
N ARG A 224 0.17 -5.27 8.81
CA ARG A 224 -1.05 -4.73 9.39
C ARG A 224 -1.01 -4.88 10.90
N SER A 225 -1.11 -3.77 11.63
CA SER A 225 -0.87 -3.74 13.08
C SER A 225 -1.98 -4.41 13.92
N GLY A 226 -3.05 -4.91 13.31
CA GLY A 226 -4.15 -5.54 14.02
C GLY A 226 -5.03 -6.44 13.13
N THR A 227 -5.95 -7.15 13.78
CA THR A 227 -6.83 -8.15 13.15
C THR A 227 -8.10 -7.54 12.54
N ALA A 228 -8.50 -6.34 12.95
CA ALA A 228 -9.70 -5.66 12.47
C ALA A 228 -9.45 -5.05 11.08
N SER A 229 -10.39 -5.12 10.14
CA SER A 229 -10.27 -4.59 8.76
C SER A 229 -9.99 -3.09 8.61
N THR A 230 -9.98 -2.35 9.72
CA THR A 230 -9.62 -0.92 9.84
C THR A 230 -8.27 -0.65 10.52
N SER A 231 -7.61 -1.66 11.09
CA SER A 231 -6.24 -1.53 11.63
C SER A 231 -5.25 -0.93 10.62
N PRO A 232 -4.34 -0.05 11.07
CA PRO A 232 -3.42 0.65 10.18
C PRO A 232 -2.33 -0.27 9.64
N TRP A 233 -1.86 0.05 8.43
CA TRP A 233 -0.66 -0.51 7.83
C TRP A 233 0.58 0.20 8.38
N VAL A 234 1.58 -0.57 8.77
CA VAL A 234 2.85 -0.10 9.32
C VAL A 234 3.97 -0.61 8.42
N VAL A 235 4.75 0.31 7.87
CA VAL A 235 5.90 0.00 7.02
C VAL A 235 7.06 -0.47 7.91
N ASN A 236 7.89 -1.39 7.40
CA ASN A 236 9.07 -1.89 8.12
C ASN A 236 9.97 -0.74 8.58
N ALA A 237 10.50 -0.82 9.80
CA ALA A 237 11.27 0.26 10.43
C ALA A 237 12.50 0.69 9.60
N ASP A 238 13.16 -0.25 8.92
CA ASP A 238 14.33 0.04 8.07
C ASP A 238 13.96 0.92 6.87
N LEU A 239 12.82 0.65 6.24
CA LEU A 239 12.31 1.44 5.12
C LEU A 239 11.82 2.82 5.58
N VAL A 240 11.22 2.92 6.77
CA VAL A 240 10.83 4.20 7.37
C VAL A 240 12.06 5.09 7.57
N LYS A 241 13.16 4.53 8.09
CA LYS A 241 14.43 5.26 8.28
C LYS A 241 15.08 5.62 6.95
N GLN A 242 15.16 4.67 6.01
CA GLN A 242 15.78 4.86 4.70
C GLN A 242 15.09 5.98 3.90
N TYR A 243 13.76 5.97 3.86
CA TYR A 243 12.98 6.92 3.09
C TYR A 243 12.50 8.14 3.88
N LYS A 244 12.86 8.23 5.18
CA LYS A 244 12.45 9.30 6.11
C LYS A 244 10.95 9.56 6.04
N LEU A 245 10.16 8.49 6.12
CA LEU A 245 8.70 8.58 5.98
C LEU A 245 8.11 9.38 7.16
N VAL A 246 7.29 10.38 6.84
CA VAL A 246 6.61 11.19 7.87
C VAL A 246 5.51 10.37 8.53
N SER A 247 5.51 10.34 9.86
CA SER A 247 4.47 9.68 10.64
C SER A 247 3.16 10.47 10.56
N LYS A 248 2.24 10.03 9.71
CA LYS A 248 0.86 10.58 9.63
C LYS A 248 0.03 10.40 10.90
N PHE A 249 0.60 9.75 11.92
CA PHE A 249 -0.03 9.63 13.24
C PHE A 249 -0.19 11.00 13.90
N ALA A 250 0.74 11.93 13.68
CA ALA A 250 0.65 13.28 14.23
C ALA A 250 -0.56 14.06 13.67
N ASP A 251 -0.81 13.98 12.36
CA ASP A 251 -1.95 14.66 11.72
C ASP A 251 -3.32 14.13 12.19
N PHE A 252 -3.40 12.87 12.59
CA PHE A 252 -4.61 12.28 13.16
C PHE A 252 -4.99 12.92 14.51
N PHE A 253 -4.00 13.26 15.33
CA PHE A 253 -4.20 13.97 16.59
C PHE A 253 -4.28 15.50 16.43
N LEU A 254 -3.61 16.05 15.43
CA LEU A 254 -3.52 17.50 15.20
C LEU A 254 -4.66 18.06 14.35
N SER A 255 -5.46 17.23 13.66
CA SER A 255 -6.62 17.68 12.89
C SER A 255 -7.83 17.96 13.80
N PRO A 256 -8.13 19.23 14.18
CA PRO A 256 -9.21 19.55 15.12
C PRO A 256 -10.60 19.31 14.52
N VAL A 257 -10.66 19.07 13.20
CA VAL A 257 -11.90 18.97 12.43
C VAL A 257 -12.55 17.57 12.53
N LYS A 258 -11.79 16.51 12.83
CA LYS A 258 -12.30 15.12 12.79
C LYS A 258 -12.75 14.56 14.14
N MET A 259 -12.25 15.11 15.24
CA MET A 259 -12.70 14.80 16.60
C MET A 259 -14.20 15.11 16.81
N PRO A 260 -14.71 16.32 16.52
CA PRO A 260 -16.09 16.66 16.83
C PRO A 260 -17.12 15.86 16.01
N GLU A 261 -16.81 15.46 14.77
CA GLU A 261 -17.70 14.63 13.95
C GLU A 261 -17.82 13.19 14.46
N ALA A 262 -16.72 12.62 14.96
CA ALA A 262 -16.72 11.26 15.51
C ALA A 262 -17.47 11.18 16.83
N PHE A 263 -17.32 12.19 17.70
CA PHE A 263 -18.07 12.28 18.96
C PHE A 263 -19.56 12.54 18.73
N LYS A 264 -19.93 13.44 17.79
CA LYS A 264 -21.34 13.68 17.43
C LYS A 264 -22.02 12.44 16.86
N LYS A 265 -21.36 11.69 15.96
CA LYS A 265 -21.89 10.42 15.42
C LYS A 265 -22.04 9.32 16.47
N ALA A 266 -21.14 9.25 17.45
CA ALA A 266 -21.24 8.30 18.55
C ALA A 266 -22.43 8.63 19.49
N GLU A 267 -22.66 9.92 19.74
CA GLU A 267 -23.74 10.39 20.62
C GLU A 267 -25.13 10.22 19.98
N GLU A 268 -25.27 10.49 18.67
CA GLU A 268 -26.51 10.24 17.91
C GLU A 268 -26.88 8.75 17.86
N ASN A 269 -25.90 7.87 17.67
CA ASN A 269 -26.12 6.42 17.67
C ASN A 269 -26.49 5.89 19.07
N GLY A 270 -26.02 6.53 20.13
CA GLY A 270 -26.41 6.22 21.52
C GLY A 270 -27.86 6.62 21.82
N LYS A 271 -28.33 7.77 21.31
CA LYS A 271 -29.72 8.23 21.48
C LYS A 271 -30.72 7.39 20.70
N LYS A 272 -30.41 6.96 19.46
CA LYS A 272 -31.28 6.08 18.67
C LYS A 272 -31.49 4.70 19.30
N ARG A 273 -30.48 4.13 19.97
CA ARG A 273 -30.59 2.85 20.68
C ARG A 273 -31.42 2.91 21.97
N LYS A 274 -31.51 4.06 22.62
CA LYS A 274 -32.35 4.24 23.83
C LYS A 274 -33.84 4.44 23.52
N LEU A 275 -34.18 4.97 22.34
CA LEU A 275 -35.57 5.20 21.93
C LEU A 275 -36.27 3.93 21.38
N SER A 276 -35.53 2.95 20.86
CA SER A 276 -36.11 1.72 20.30
C SER A 276 -36.39 0.61 21.34
N GLY A 277 -35.93 0.77 22.59
CA GLY A 277 -36.05 -0.26 23.64
C GLY A 277 -37.23 -0.09 24.60
N LYS A 278 -38.14 0.86 24.36
CA LYS A 278 -39.19 1.23 25.33
C LYS A 278 -40.63 1.08 24.80
N SER A 279 -40.85 0.13 23.90
CA SER A 279 -42.19 -0.32 23.53
C SER A 279 -42.18 -1.84 23.39
N LEU A 280 -42.61 -2.52 24.46
CA LEU A 280 -43.26 -3.83 24.50
C LEU A 280 -43.30 -4.29 25.96
N SER A 281 -44.25 -3.74 26.71
CA SER A 281 -44.83 -4.42 27.88
C SER A 281 -46.34 -4.21 27.72
N VAL A 282 -46.97 -5.18 27.05
CA VAL A 282 -48.42 -5.28 26.89
C VAL A 282 -48.91 -6.26 27.95
N MET A 283 -49.93 -5.81 28.67
CA MET A 283 -51.00 -6.54 29.39
C MET A 283 -50.64 -7.84 30.12
#